data_AF-A0A7C3KYS2-F1
#
_entry.id   AF-A0A7C3KYS2-F1
#
_cell.length_a   1.000
_cell.length_b   1.000
_cell.length_c   1.000
_cell.angle_alpha   90.00
_cell.angle_beta   90.00
_cell.angle_gamma   90.00
#
_symmetry.space_group_name_H-M   'P 1'
#
loop_
_entity.id
_entity.type
_entity.pdbx_description
1 polymer ?
#
loop_
_entity_poly.entity_id
_entity_poly.type
_entity_poly.pdbx_seq_one_letter_code
_entity_poly.pdbx_strand_id
1 'polypeptide(L)'
;MTRTVGFFDPTPSAIKVGRKHLYDTHKNSGLGQVACASCHVDGKMDKLAWDLGDPSGNMQSLTDLNLGFNFPGLSAGTANPTFQPFSPMKGPMTTQTLQDIIGKEPHHWRGDRSGIEAFAPAFMGLQGDDETLSATEMQEFENFLASIHFPPNPYRNLDNSLPTNLPLPGHYRTGRFGAAGTPLPNGNAVQGLAIYRPARRLDANAFACVTCHTLPTGAGPDYTLVGTTLQPIPPGPLGQRHLAVVSVDGSTNITMKIPQTRNVPQKSGFNATQVFNTSGFGFLHDGSVDSIERFVGEPVFTVASDQEIANLTAFMLAFSGSDLPAGSTNGTALEPPGVASKDAHAAVGKQITVISQAALTTAEQAMLNTLVAQANANRIGLIAKGRQGGIPRGYALTSTSTFQSDRTGETRTYAQLLAAAAPGSEITFTAVPKNSEIRMGIDRDVDGAYDRDELDNCGDPANPLVQSGTCPCPADVDDGTGTGTPDGGVTIDDLLYFLGLFEAGVAGADVDDGSGTGTPDGGVTIDDLLYYLARFEAGC
;
A
#
# COMPACT_ATOMS: atom_id res chain seq x y z
N MET A 1 34.66 -9.54 13.73
CA MET A 1 33.51 -10.45 13.57
C MET A 1 32.33 -9.62 13.09
N THR A 2 31.82 -9.86 11.90
CA THR A 2 30.50 -9.36 11.49
C THR A 2 29.46 -10.17 12.25
N ARG A 3 28.95 -9.61 13.35
CA ARG A 3 27.84 -10.20 14.11
C ARG A 3 26.60 -10.19 13.20
N THR A 4 26.20 -11.36 12.71
CA THR A 4 24.94 -11.53 12.00
C THR A 4 23.84 -11.45 13.05
N VAL A 5 23.07 -10.36 13.02
CA VAL A 5 21.88 -10.24 13.88
C VAL A 5 20.73 -10.93 13.13
N GLY A 6 20.05 -11.88 13.78
CA GLY A 6 18.84 -12.47 13.24
C GLY A 6 17.83 -11.37 12.93
N PHE A 7 17.36 -11.29 11.68
CA PHE A 7 16.33 -10.35 11.27
C PHE A 7 15.03 -11.13 11.09
N PHE A 8 14.05 -10.87 11.95
CA PHE A 8 12.71 -11.36 11.71
C PHE A 8 12.10 -10.65 10.51
N ASP A 9 11.81 -11.43 9.47
CA ASP A 9 11.12 -10.98 8.26
C ASP A 9 9.62 -11.35 8.34
N PRO A 10 8.73 -10.42 8.73
CA PRO A 10 7.28 -10.66 8.81
C PRO A 10 6.60 -10.68 7.44
N THR A 11 7.36 -10.67 6.35
CA THR A 11 6.81 -10.62 5.00
C THR A 11 6.09 -11.94 4.68
N PRO A 12 4.82 -11.89 4.21
CA PRO A 12 4.08 -13.08 3.78
C PRO A 12 4.82 -13.91 2.72
N SER A 13 4.57 -15.22 2.70
CA SER A 13 5.23 -16.17 1.78
C SER A 13 5.09 -15.77 0.30
N ALA A 14 3.90 -15.34 -0.14
CA ALA A 14 3.65 -14.89 -1.50
C ALA A 14 4.60 -13.74 -1.92
N ILE A 15 4.88 -12.81 -1.00
CA ILE A 15 5.80 -11.70 -1.27
C ILE A 15 7.26 -12.18 -1.26
N LYS A 16 7.65 -12.99 -0.27
CA LYS A 16 9.02 -13.54 -0.18
C LYS A 16 9.40 -14.31 -1.43
N VAL A 17 8.49 -15.15 -1.92
CA VAL A 17 8.70 -16.02 -3.08
C VAL A 17 8.59 -15.24 -4.39
N GLY A 18 7.56 -14.41 -4.56
CA GLY A 18 7.26 -13.77 -5.85
C GLY A 18 8.04 -12.49 -6.15
N ARG A 19 8.52 -11.75 -5.14
CA ARG A 19 9.21 -10.45 -5.34
C ARG A 19 10.41 -10.53 -6.28
N LYS A 20 11.08 -11.69 -6.35
CA LYS A 20 12.23 -11.92 -7.24
C LYS A 20 11.88 -11.67 -8.71
N HIS A 21 10.65 -11.97 -9.14
CA HIS A 21 10.22 -11.77 -10.54
C HIS A 21 10.02 -10.30 -10.91
N LEU A 22 9.85 -9.40 -9.93
CA LEU A 22 9.81 -7.96 -10.15
C LEU A 22 11.20 -7.32 -10.08
N TYR A 23 12.03 -7.73 -9.11
CA TYR A 23 13.23 -6.97 -8.71
C TYR A 23 14.58 -7.60 -9.06
N ASP A 24 14.66 -8.92 -9.23
CA ASP A 24 15.94 -9.61 -9.36
C ASP A 24 16.45 -9.59 -10.80
N THR A 25 17.44 -8.73 -11.07
CA THR A 25 18.05 -8.57 -12.39
C THR A 25 18.96 -9.74 -12.76
N HIS A 26 19.46 -10.51 -11.79
CA HIS A 26 20.35 -11.65 -12.01
C HIS A 26 19.59 -12.95 -12.28
N LYS A 27 18.36 -13.06 -11.74
CA LYS A 27 17.52 -14.24 -11.90
C LYS A 27 16.75 -14.26 -13.22
N ASN A 28 16.27 -13.10 -13.70
CA ASN A 28 15.33 -13.03 -14.83
C ASN A 28 15.80 -12.12 -15.99
N SER A 29 17.07 -11.71 -16.02
CA SER A 29 17.63 -10.93 -17.13
C SER A 29 18.99 -11.49 -17.55
N GLY A 30 19.17 -11.77 -18.84
CA GLY A 30 20.37 -12.44 -19.33
C GLY A 30 21.65 -11.62 -19.16
N LEU A 31 21.55 -10.29 -19.06
CA LEU A 31 22.70 -9.39 -18.83
C LEU A 31 22.87 -8.97 -17.36
N GLY A 32 21.96 -9.32 -16.46
CA GLY A 32 22.04 -8.91 -15.05
C GLY A 32 21.66 -7.45 -14.76
N GLN A 33 21.11 -6.70 -15.72
CA GLN A 33 21.05 -5.22 -15.67
C GLN A 33 19.64 -4.61 -15.67
N VAL A 34 18.61 -5.37 -16.07
CA VAL A 34 17.23 -4.88 -16.16
C VAL A 34 16.31 -5.82 -15.41
N ALA A 35 15.26 -5.27 -14.79
CA ALA A 35 14.17 -6.05 -14.23
C ALA A 35 12.85 -5.34 -14.56
N CYS A 36 11.73 -6.01 -14.32
CA CYS A 36 10.40 -5.38 -14.40
C CYS A 36 10.36 -4.06 -13.59
N ALA A 37 11.02 -4.03 -12.42
CA ALA A 37 11.12 -2.86 -11.54
C ALA A 37 11.89 -1.68 -12.13
N SER A 38 12.68 -1.87 -13.20
CA SER A 38 13.40 -0.78 -13.87
C SER A 38 12.44 0.24 -14.47
N CYS A 39 11.30 -0.22 -15.01
CA CYS A 39 10.23 0.66 -15.49
C CYS A 39 9.12 0.78 -14.43
N HIS A 40 8.78 -0.31 -13.75
CA HIS A 40 7.74 -0.36 -12.70
C HIS A 40 8.33 -0.15 -11.31
N VAL A 41 8.97 1.00 -11.08
CA VAL A 41 9.67 1.31 -9.82
C VAL A 41 8.74 1.14 -8.62
N ASP A 42 9.08 0.24 -7.69
CA ASP A 42 8.23 -0.17 -6.55
C ASP A 42 6.81 -0.64 -6.93
N GLY A 43 6.68 -1.27 -8.09
CA GLY A 43 5.39 -1.65 -8.67
C GLY A 43 4.59 -0.46 -9.19
N LYS A 44 5.17 0.74 -9.27
CA LYS A 44 4.56 1.97 -9.79
C LYS A 44 5.00 2.18 -11.24
N MET A 45 5.60 3.34 -11.52
CA MET A 45 5.98 3.80 -12.84
C MET A 45 7.21 4.70 -12.72
N ASP A 46 8.10 4.60 -13.70
CA ASP A 46 9.22 5.50 -13.96
C ASP A 46 8.78 6.89 -14.47
N LYS A 47 7.50 7.02 -14.86
CA LYS A 47 6.90 8.20 -15.51
C LYS A 47 7.57 8.56 -16.84
N LEU A 48 8.07 7.57 -17.57
CA LEU A 48 8.61 7.73 -18.91
C LEU A 48 7.67 7.12 -19.95
N ALA A 49 7.79 7.56 -21.21
CA ALA A 49 7.16 6.94 -22.36
C ALA A 49 8.18 6.12 -23.15
N TRP A 50 7.79 4.90 -23.51
CA TRP A 50 8.62 3.94 -24.23
C TRP A 50 7.98 3.56 -25.55
N ASP A 51 8.76 3.52 -26.64
CA ASP A 51 8.33 2.93 -27.90
C ASP A 51 8.87 1.50 -28.01
N LEU A 52 8.08 0.56 -27.48
CA LEU A 52 8.40 -0.88 -27.46
C LEU A 52 7.61 -1.63 -28.56
N GLY A 53 7.52 -1.02 -29.74
CA GLY A 53 7.01 -1.65 -30.96
C GLY A 53 7.93 -2.72 -31.50
N ASP A 54 7.35 -3.76 -32.09
CA ASP A 54 8.09 -4.81 -32.80
C ASP A 54 7.83 -4.69 -34.31
N PRO A 55 8.77 -4.15 -35.10
CA PRO A 55 8.57 -4.01 -36.55
C PRO A 55 8.49 -5.35 -37.28
N SER A 56 8.89 -6.46 -36.66
CA SER A 56 8.78 -7.82 -37.20
C SER A 56 7.50 -8.54 -36.76
N GLY A 57 6.72 -7.94 -35.86
CA GLY A 57 5.50 -8.52 -35.31
C GLY A 57 4.35 -8.58 -36.32
N ASN A 58 3.34 -9.37 -35.99
CA ASN A 58 2.12 -9.50 -36.79
C ASN A 58 0.97 -8.64 -36.22
N MET A 59 0.00 -8.31 -37.07
CA MET A 59 -1.27 -7.73 -36.60
C MET A 59 -1.95 -8.72 -35.64
N GLN A 60 -2.33 -8.24 -34.45
CA GLN A 60 -3.04 -9.06 -33.45
C GLN A 60 -4.54 -8.81 -33.53
N SER A 61 -5.31 -9.89 -33.67
CA SER A 61 -6.78 -9.83 -33.68
C SER A 61 -7.38 -9.37 -32.35
N LEU A 62 -8.60 -8.83 -32.38
CA LEU A 62 -9.34 -8.39 -31.19
C LEU A 62 -10.17 -9.53 -30.54
N THR A 63 -9.63 -10.74 -30.54
CA THR A 63 -10.31 -11.93 -30.01
C THR A 63 -10.39 -11.85 -28.49
N ASP A 64 -11.51 -12.32 -27.91
CA ASP A 64 -11.77 -12.38 -26.47
C ASP A 64 -11.68 -11.03 -25.73
N LEU A 65 -12.00 -9.93 -26.43
CA LEU A 65 -12.08 -8.59 -25.83
C LEU A 65 -13.52 -8.14 -25.62
N ASN A 66 -13.73 -7.44 -24.50
CA ASN A 66 -14.98 -6.77 -24.20
C ASN A 66 -15.10 -5.44 -24.97
N LEU A 67 -15.40 -5.53 -26.27
CA LEU A 67 -15.47 -4.37 -27.18
C LEU A 67 -16.64 -3.44 -26.84
N GLY A 68 -16.34 -2.35 -26.13
CA GLY A 68 -17.30 -1.32 -25.73
C GLY A 68 -18.43 -1.83 -24.85
N PHE A 69 -18.23 -2.95 -24.12
CA PHE A 69 -19.23 -3.56 -23.23
C PHE A 69 -20.62 -3.72 -23.85
N ASN A 70 -20.64 -3.93 -25.17
CA ASN A 70 -21.83 -3.98 -26.01
C ASN A 70 -22.78 -2.77 -25.85
N PHE A 71 -22.26 -1.62 -25.46
CA PHE A 71 -23.03 -0.40 -25.25
C PHE A 71 -23.22 0.38 -26.57
N PRO A 72 -24.45 0.82 -26.91
CA PRO A 72 -24.69 1.59 -28.13
C PRO A 72 -23.84 2.86 -28.22
N GLY A 73 -23.09 3.01 -29.32
CA GLY A 73 -22.15 4.10 -29.56
C GLY A 73 -20.72 3.80 -29.12
N LEU A 74 -20.49 2.71 -28.37
CA LEU A 74 -19.16 2.25 -27.94
C LEU A 74 -18.85 0.83 -28.44
N SER A 75 -19.87 0.04 -28.77
CA SER A 75 -19.72 -1.35 -29.18
C SER A 75 -19.26 -1.54 -30.62
N ALA A 76 -18.75 -2.73 -30.93
CA ALA A 76 -18.47 -3.12 -32.30
C ALA A 76 -19.71 -2.92 -33.21
N GLY A 77 -19.50 -2.28 -34.36
CA GLY A 77 -20.57 -1.94 -35.31
C GLY A 77 -21.33 -0.65 -35.02
N THR A 78 -21.19 -0.06 -33.83
CA THR A 78 -21.79 1.25 -33.50
C THR A 78 -20.76 2.33 -33.16
N ALA A 79 -19.56 1.94 -32.75
CA ALA A 79 -18.49 2.85 -32.38
C ALA A 79 -17.87 3.57 -33.60
N ASN A 80 -17.44 4.81 -33.38
CA ASN A 80 -16.76 5.63 -34.37
C ASN A 80 -15.52 6.31 -33.76
N PRO A 81 -14.30 6.04 -34.26
CA PRO A 81 -14.00 5.12 -35.36
C PRO A 81 -14.31 3.67 -34.98
N THR A 82 -14.46 2.79 -35.98
CA THR A 82 -14.67 1.36 -35.74
C THR A 82 -13.41 0.72 -35.18
N PHE A 83 -13.54 -0.23 -34.25
CA PHE A 83 -12.43 -1.03 -33.73
C PHE A 83 -11.52 -1.58 -34.85
N GLN A 84 -10.21 -1.55 -34.61
CA GLN A 84 -9.18 -2.08 -35.51
C GLN A 84 -8.25 -3.06 -34.78
N PRO A 85 -7.75 -4.11 -35.46
CA PRO A 85 -6.72 -5.00 -34.90
C PRO A 85 -5.48 -4.24 -34.41
N PHE A 86 -4.76 -4.80 -33.44
CA PHE A 86 -3.58 -4.15 -32.90
C PHE A 86 -2.40 -4.23 -33.87
N SER A 87 -1.81 -3.07 -34.16
CA SER A 87 -0.55 -2.97 -34.87
C SER A 87 0.62 -3.48 -34.00
N PRO A 88 1.62 -4.15 -34.59
CA PRO A 88 2.81 -4.57 -33.87
C PRO A 88 3.71 -3.36 -33.52
N MET A 89 3.61 -2.28 -34.30
CA MET A 89 4.17 -0.97 -33.94
C MET A 89 3.20 -0.24 -33.01
N LYS A 90 3.65 -0.06 -31.75
CA LYS A 90 2.83 0.41 -30.63
C LYS A 90 2.78 1.93 -30.53
N GLY A 91 3.87 2.60 -30.90
CA GLY A 91 4.14 3.99 -30.58
C GLY A 91 4.47 4.18 -29.09
N PRO A 92 4.72 5.43 -28.66
CA PRO A 92 5.06 5.75 -27.29
C PRO A 92 3.95 5.36 -26.30
N MET A 93 4.34 4.66 -25.24
CA MET A 93 3.47 4.21 -24.17
C MET A 93 4.15 4.49 -22.82
N THR A 94 3.47 5.26 -21.98
CA THR A 94 3.90 5.53 -20.62
C THR A 94 3.80 4.28 -19.77
N THR A 95 4.72 4.11 -18.83
CA THR A 95 4.65 2.95 -17.92
C THR A 95 3.39 3.01 -17.07
N GLN A 96 2.62 1.91 -17.04
CA GLN A 96 1.46 1.77 -16.15
C GLN A 96 1.87 1.21 -14.80
N THR A 97 1.11 1.58 -13.76
CA THR A 97 1.31 1.02 -12.42
C THR A 97 0.92 -0.45 -12.36
N LEU A 98 1.69 -1.26 -11.61
CA LEU A 98 1.35 -2.63 -11.24
C LEU A 98 0.56 -2.70 -9.92
N GLN A 99 0.37 -1.56 -9.25
CA GLN A 99 -0.43 -1.50 -8.02
C GLN A 99 -1.88 -1.88 -8.29
N ASP A 100 -2.35 -2.90 -7.57
CA ASP A 100 -3.68 -3.49 -7.73
C ASP A 100 -4.03 -3.80 -9.19
N ILE A 101 -3.09 -4.39 -9.92
CA ILE A 101 -3.26 -4.74 -11.34
C ILE A 101 -4.00 -6.07 -11.53
N ILE A 102 -3.87 -7.00 -10.58
CA ILE A 102 -4.54 -8.32 -10.64
C ILE A 102 -6.06 -8.16 -10.46
N GLY A 103 -6.81 -8.80 -11.35
CA GLY A 103 -8.26 -8.64 -11.49
C GLY A 103 -8.67 -7.41 -12.29
N LYS A 104 -7.72 -6.70 -12.93
CA LYS A 104 -7.96 -5.53 -13.78
C LYS A 104 -7.55 -5.83 -15.22
N GLU A 105 -7.62 -7.07 -15.66
CA GLU A 105 -7.31 -7.53 -17.00
C GLU A 105 -8.38 -7.07 -18.03
N PRO A 106 -8.04 -6.90 -19.31
CA PRO A 106 -6.72 -7.12 -19.91
C PRO A 106 -5.70 -6.05 -19.50
N HIS A 107 -4.43 -6.35 -19.65
CA HIS A 107 -3.30 -5.45 -19.33
C HIS A 107 -2.78 -4.73 -20.59
N HIS A 108 -1.78 -3.86 -20.38
CA HIS A 108 -1.35 -2.79 -21.30
C HIS A 108 -2.42 -1.72 -21.57
N TRP A 109 -1.97 -0.60 -22.14
CA TRP A 109 -2.83 0.53 -22.52
C TRP A 109 -3.85 0.12 -23.58
N ARG A 110 -3.46 -0.82 -24.45
CA ARG A 110 -4.32 -1.34 -25.51
C ARG A 110 -5.29 -2.43 -25.05
N GLY A 111 -5.03 -3.06 -23.91
CA GLY A 111 -5.76 -4.27 -23.52
C GLY A 111 -5.36 -5.49 -24.35
N ASP A 112 -4.15 -5.53 -24.92
CA ASP A 112 -3.69 -6.60 -25.81
C ASP A 112 -3.02 -7.78 -25.08
N ARG A 113 -3.09 -7.80 -23.75
CA ARG A 113 -2.59 -8.88 -22.89
C ARG A 113 -3.71 -9.36 -21.99
N SER A 114 -4.15 -10.61 -22.17
CA SER A 114 -5.31 -11.15 -21.46
C SER A 114 -5.10 -11.30 -19.95
N GLY A 115 -3.86 -11.41 -19.49
CA GLY A 115 -3.49 -11.54 -18.07
C GLY A 115 -1.99 -11.34 -17.87
N ILE A 116 -1.49 -11.48 -16.64
CA ILE A 116 -0.06 -11.30 -16.35
C ILE A 116 0.79 -12.38 -17.04
N GLU A 117 0.23 -13.57 -17.27
CA GLU A 117 0.88 -14.70 -17.94
C GLU A 117 1.26 -14.38 -19.38
N ALA A 118 0.51 -13.49 -20.03
CA ALA A 118 0.80 -13.01 -21.38
C ALA A 118 2.09 -12.15 -21.45
N PHE A 119 2.73 -11.85 -20.32
CA PHE A 119 4.03 -11.19 -20.23
C PHE A 119 5.21 -12.16 -20.11
N ALA A 120 5.00 -13.48 -20.04
CA ALA A 120 6.11 -14.44 -19.99
C ALA A 120 7.16 -14.25 -21.13
N PRO A 121 6.77 -13.93 -22.38
CA PRO A 121 7.74 -13.63 -23.45
C PRO A 121 8.59 -12.37 -23.22
N ALA A 122 8.20 -11.46 -22.31
CA ALA A 122 8.98 -10.25 -22.03
C ALA A 122 10.27 -10.54 -21.24
N PHE A 123 10.34 -11.66 -20.52
CA PHE A 123 11.59 -12.07 -19.86
C PHE A 123 12.69 -12.38 -20.90
N MET A 124 12.33 -13.03 -21.99
CA MET A 124 13.26 -13.20 -23.12
C MET A 124 13.38 -11.92 -23.97
N GLY A 125 12.27 -11.40 -24.48
CA GLY A 125 12.28 -10.35 -25.49
C GLY A 125 12.68 -8.96 -25.00
N LEU A 126 12.52 -8.67 -23.70
CA LEU A 126 12.85 -7.37 -23.11
C LEU A 126 13.97 -7.46 -22.08
N GLN A 127 14.00 -8.51 -21.25
CA GLN A 127 15.07 -8.69 -20.26
C GLN A 127 16.25 -9.53 -20.77
N GLY A 128 16.13 -10.11 -21.98
CA GLY A 128 17.22 -10.82 -22.64
C GLY A 128 17.55 -12.17 -22.00
N ASP A 129 16.64 -12.75 -21.22
CA ASP A 129 16.80 -14.09 -20.66
C ASP A 129 16.73 -15.18 -21.76
N ASP A 130 17.29 -16.36 -21.49
CA ASP A 130 17.32 -17.49 -22.43
C ASP A 130 15.99 -18.26 -22.45
N GLU A 131 15.22 -18.20 -21.36
CA GLU A 131 13.93 -18.87 -21.20
C GLU A 131 12.84 -17.92 -20.67
N THR A 132 11.58 -18.23 -20.94
CA THR A 132 10.45 -17.57 -20.26
C THR A 132 10.19 -18.22 -18.91
N LEU A 133 9.62 -17.46 -17.96
CA LEU A 133 9.14 -18.04 -16.70
C LEU A 133 8.16 -19.20 -16.93
N SER A 134 8.29 -20.24 -16.11
CA SER A 134 7.33 -21.36 -16.06
C SER A 134 5.96 -20.91 -15.55
N ALA A 135 4.92 -21.74 -15.75
CA ALA A 135 3.58 -21.45 -15.22
C ALA A 135 3.58 -21.24 -13.69
N THR A 136 4.39 -22.01 -12.96
CA THR A 136 4.54 -21.86 -11.50
C THR A 136 5.18 -20.52 -11.15
N GLU A 137 6.24 -20.11 -11.84
CA GLU A 137 6.91 -18.82 -11.59
C GLU A 137 6.01 -17.63 -11.98
N MET A 138 5.23 -17.74 -13.05
CA MET A 138 4.23 -16.73 -13.39
C MET A 138 3.15 -16.64 -12.31
N GLN A 139 2.71 -17.76 -11.73
CA GLN A 139 1.78 -17.75 -10.60
C GLN A 139 2.39 -17.14 -9.34
N GLU A 140 3.68 -17.39 -9.05
CA GLU A 140 4.40 -16.72 -7.96
C GLU A 140 4.46 -15.20 -8.17
N PHE A 141 4.70 -14.76 -9.41
CA PHE A 141 4.70 -13.34 -9.75
C PHE A 141 3.31 -12.72 -9.61
N GLU A 142 2.26 -13.38 -10.11
CA GLU A 142 0.87 -12.95 -9.95
C GLU A 142 0.49 -12.80 -8.48
N ASN A 143 0.81 -13.80 -7.64
CA ASN A 143 0.52 -13.79 -6.21
C ASN A 143 1.20 -12.62 -5.48
N PHE A 144 2.42 -12.28 -5.90
CA PHE A 144 3.12 -11.10 -5.39
C PHE A 144 2.46 -9.79 -5.87
N LEU A 145 2.16 -9.64 -7.16
CA LEU A 145 1.49 -8.44 -7.66
C LEU A 145 0.11 -8.24 -7.02
N ALA A 146 -0.60 -9.34 -6.75
CA ALA A 146 -1.87 -9.33 -6.03
C ALA A 146 -1.74 -8.77 -4.60
N SER A 147 -0.56 -8.74 -4.00
CA SER A 147 -0.37 -8.14 -2.67
C SER A 147 -0.12 -6.62 -2.70
N ILE A 148 -0.01 -5.99 -3.87
CA ILE A 148 0.36 -4.57 -3.98
C ILE A 148 -0.90 -3.71 -3.97
N HIS A 149 -1.04 -2.87 -2.93
CA HIS A 149 -2.16 -1.93 -2.77
C HIS A 149 -1.78 -0.53 -3.29
N PHE A 150 -2.78 0.28 -3.61
CA PHE A 150 -2.57 1.73 -3.67
C PHE A 150 -2.30 2.30 -2.27
N PRO A 151 -1.36 3.25 -2.13
CA PRO A 151 -1.08 3.88 -0.85
C PRO A 151 -2.22 4.83 -0.44
N PRO A 152 -2.24 5.27 0.82
CA PRO A 152 -3.17 6.31 1.28
C PRO A 152 -3.11 7.54 0.39
N ASN A 153 -4.27 8.03 -0.05
CA ASN A 153 -4.35 9.19 -0.93
C ASN A 153 -4.19 10.50 -0.11
N PRO A 154 -3.15 11.32 -0.36
CA PRO A 154 -2.91 12.55 0.40
C PRO A 154 -3.93 13.66 0.13
N TYR A 155 -4.74 13.54 -0.93
CA TYR A 155 -5.80 14.50 -1.28
C TYR A 155 -7.15 14.14 -0.66
N ARG A 156 -7.21 13.11 0.18
CA ARG A 156 -8.41 12.77 0.97
C ARG A 156 -8.33 13.34 2.38
N ASN A 157 -9.51 13.54 2.97
CA ASN A 157 -9.60 13.81 4.40
C ASN A 157 -9.13 12.58 5.19
N LEU A 158 -8.76 12.79 6.45
CA LEU A 158 -8.25 11.73 7.32
C LEU A 158 -9.26 10.58 7.51
N ASP A 159 -10.55 10.90 7.54
CA ASP A 159 -11.66 9.94 7.59
C ASP A 159 -11.97 9.30 6.22
N ASN A 160 -11.10 9.50 5.22
CA ASN A 160 -11.21 9.04 3.85
C ASN A 160 -12.29 9.72 3.00
N SER A 161 -13.03 10.69 3.54
CA SER A 161 -14.04 11.41 2.78
C SER A 161 -13.40 12.32 1.70
N LEU A 162 -14.20 12.66 0.68
CA LEU A 162 -13.79 13.61 -0.36
C LEU A 162 -13.75 15.04 0.22
N PRO A 163 -12.69 15.82 -0.04
CA PRO A 163 -12.63 17.22 0.40
C PRO A 163 -13.62 18.09 -0.38
N THR A 164 -14.28 19.02 0.31
CA THR A 164 -15.19 20.01 -0.32
C THR A 164 -14.48 21.30 -0.70
N ASN A 165 -13.23 21.48 -0.26
CA ASN A 165 -12.40 22.64 -0.55
C ASN A 165 -10.93 22.22 -0.57
N LEU A 166 -10.45 21.80 -1.74
CA LEU A 166 -9.08 21.34 -1.96
C LEU A 166 -8.29 22.43 -2.70
N PRO A 167 -7.23 22.99 -2.08
CA PRO A 167 -6.26 23.81 -2.80
C PRO A 167 -5.62 23.01 -3.93
N LEU A 168 -5.46 23.63 -5.11
CA LEU A 168 -4.90 22.98 -6.31
C LEU A 168 -3.56 23.61 -6.73
N PRO A 169 -2.52 23.62 -5.86
CA PRO A 169 -1.21 24.14 -6.26
C PRO A 169 -0.64 23.30 -7.41
N GLY A 170 -0.05 23.98 -8.40
CA GLY A 170 0.48 23.33 -9.60
C GLY A 170 -0.57 22.99 -10.66
N HIS A 171 -1.83 23.39 -10.47
CA HIS A 171 -2.89 23.26 -11.48
C HIS A 171 -3.40 24.61 -11.95
N TYR A 172 -3.51 24.78 -13.26
CA TYR A 172 -3.69 26.09 -13.87
C TYR A 172 -4.85 26.10 -14.86
N ARG A 173 -5.47 27.27 -15.05
CA ARG A 173 -6.54 27.45 -16.02
C ARG A 173 -6.04 27.11 -17.42
N THR A 174 -6.89 26.44 -18.18
CA THR A 174 -6.57 25.94 -19.52
C THR A 174 -6.65 27.01 -20.61
N GLY A 175 -7.26 28.16 -20.33
CA GLY A 175 -7.60 29.16 -21.34
C GLY A 175 -9.05 29.08 -21.84
N ARG A 176 -9.80 28.04 -21.47
CA ARG A 176 -11.16 27.80 -21.96
C ARG A 176 -12.18 28.84 -21.46
N PHE A 177 -12.08 29.27 -20.20
CA PHE A 177 -13.00 30.23 -19.59
C PHE A 177 -12.29 31.45 -19.00
N GLY A 178 -11.13 31.25 -18.38
CA GLY A 178 -10.26 32.31 -17.88
C GLY A 178 -8.89 32.34 -18.56
N ALA A 179 -8.05 33.30 -18.19
CA ALA A 179 -6.71 33.45 -18.75
C ALA A 179 -5.84 32.20 -18.47
N ALA A 180 -5.29 31.61 -19.52
CA ALA A 180 -4.45 30.41 -19.44
C ALA A 180 -3.22 30.63 -18.54
N GLY A 181 -2.81 29.59 -17.81
CA GLY A 181 -1.61 29.63 -16.97
C GLY A 181 -1.78 30.37 -15.64
N THR A 182 -2.95 30.94 -15.36
CA THR A 182 -3.28 31.45 -14.01
C THR A 182 -3.79 30.32 -13.11
N PRO A 183 -3.63 30.39 -11.77
CA PRO A 183 -4.06 29.32 -10.88
C PRO A 183 -5.56 28.99 -11.01
N LEU A 184 -5.89 27.69 -10.96
CA LEU A 184 -7.28 27.27 -10.76
C LEU A 184 -7.76 27.67 -9.36
N PRO A 185 -9.07 27.93 -9.18
CA PRO A 185 -9.64 28.08 -7.84
C PRO A 185 -9.54 26.74 -7.08
N ASN A 186 -9.80 26.77 -5.77
CA ASN A 186 -9.95 25.54 -5.00
C ASN A 186 -11.06 24.67 -5.59
N GLY A 187 -10.84 23.37 -5.65
CA GLY A 187 -11.82 22.41 -6.15
C GLY A 187 -12.64 21.78 -5.02
N ASN A 188 -13.89 21.44 -5.31
CA ASN A 188 -14.74 20.61 -4.46
C ASN A 188 -14.85 19.21 -5.07
N ALA A 189 -14.19 18.23 -4.46
CA ALA A 189 -14.13 16.88 -4.99
C ALA A 189 -15.48 16.14 -4.90
N VAL A 190 -16.34 16.48 -3.93
CA VAL A 190 -17.71 15.96 -3.85
C VAL A 190 -18.54 16.44 -5.04
N GLN A 191 -18.41 17.72 -5.42
CA GLN A 191 -19.05 18.25 -6.62
C GLN A 191 -18.43 17.65 -7.90
N GLY A 192 -17.11 17.42 -7.92
CA GLY A 192 -16.44 16.71 -9.01
C GLY A 192 -17.02 15.31 -9.23
N LEU A 193 -17.24 14.54 -8.15
CA LEU A 193 -17.92 13.24 -8.22
C LEU A 193 -19.36 13.36 -8.75
N ALA A 194 -20.11 14.38 -8.35
CA ALA A 194 -21.46 14.61 -8.86
C ALA A 194 -21.47 14.94 -10.37
N ILE A 195 -20.45 15.67 -10.86
CA ILE A 195 -20.27 15.99 -12.28
C ILE A 195 -19.84 14.74 -13.07
N TYR A 196 -19.02 13.87 -12.47
CA TYR A 196 -18.51 12.64 -13.07
C TYR A 196 -19.59 11.60 -13.39
N ARG A 197 -20.75 11.70 -12.72
CA ARG A 197 -21.83 10.71 -12.74
C ARG A 197 -23.11 11.25 -13.42
N PRO A 198 -24.02 10.37 -13.87
CA PRO A 198 -25.35 10.78 -14.30
C PRO A 198 -26.09 11.60 -13.23
N ALA A 199 -26.96 12.54 -13.60
CA ALA A 199 -27.48 12.80 -14.94
C ALA A 199 -26.58 13.64 -15.86
N ARG A 200 -25.39 14.06 -15.40
CA ARG A 200 -24.43 14.81 -16.22
C ARG A 200 -23.82 13.88 -17.28
N ARG A 201 -23.87 14.31 -18.54
CA ARG A 201 -23.24 13.62 -19.68
C ARG A 201 -22.19 14.54 -20.25
N LEU A 202 -20.95 14.42 -19.78
CA LEU A 202 -19.91 15.36 -20.17
C LEU A 202 -19.34 15.06 -21.55
N ASP A 203 -19.20 13.80 -21.91
CA ASP A 203 -18.57 13.43 -23.17
C ASP A 203 -19.56 13.62 -24.33
N ALA A 204 -19.41 14.71 -25.07
CA ALA A 204 -20.25 15.12 -26.20
C ALA A 204 -21.78 15.08 -25.91
N ASN A 205 -22.19 15.27 -24.65
CA ASN A 205 -23.56 15.04 -24.14
C ASN A 205 -24.09 13.61 -24.30
N ALA A 206 -23.26 12.65 -24.72
CA ALA A 206 -23.61 11.26 -24.91
C ALA A 206 -23.43 10.44 -23.63
N PHE A 207 -22.27 10.57 -22.98
CA PHE A 207 -21.87 9.72 -21.86
C PHE A 207 -21.48 10.52 -20.62
N ALA A 208 -21.79 9.98 -19.43
CA ALA A 208 -21.14 10.41 -18.19
C ALA A 208 -19.73 9.82 -18.12
N CYS A 209 -18.78 10.45 -17.42
CA CYS A 209 -17.42 9.91 -17.28
C CYS A 209 -17.43 8.47 -16.72
N VAL A 210 -18.30 8.22 -15.73
CA VAL A 210 -18.48 6.90 -15.10
C VAL A 210 -19.05 5.83 -16.04
N THR A 211 -19.59 6.21 -17.20
CA THR A 211 -20.12 5.25 -18.19
C THR A 211 -18.99 4.32 -18.68
N CYS A 212 -17.81 4.88 -18.90
CA CYS A 212 -16.62 4.14 -19.29
C CYS A 212 -15.72 3.92 -18.07
N HIS A 213 -15.43 4.97 -17.31
CA HIS A 213 -14.51 4.91 -16.17
C HIS A 213 -15.26 4.60 -14.87
N THR A 214 -15.57 3.33 -14.64
CA THR A 214 -16.45 2.90 -13.54
C THR A 214 -15.85 3.13 -12.15
N LEU A 215 -16.69 3.42 -11.16
CA LEU A 215 -16.26 3.50 -9.77
C LEU A 215 -16.19 2.10 -9.14
N PRO A 216 -15.26 1.83 -8.20
CA PRO A 216 -14.33 2.78 -7.56
C PRO A 216 -12.92 2.88 -8.19
N THR A 217 -12.64 2.20 -9.30
CA THR A 217 -11.26 2.12 -9.86
C THR A 217 -10.99 3.09 -11.01
N GLY A 218 -12.05 3.60 -11.64
CA GLY A 218 -12.02 4.34 -12.89
C GLY A 218 -11.74 3.47 -14.11
N ALA A 219 -11.65 2.15 -13.94
CA ALA A 219 -11.38 1.23 -15.04
C ALA A 219 -12.67 0.90 -15.81
N GLY A 220 -12.53 0.33 -17.02
CA GLY A 220 -13.68 -0.19 -17.78
C GLY A 220 -14.50 -1.22 -16.98
N PRO A 221 -15.80 -1.40 -17.27
CA PRO A 221 -16.59 -2.48 -16.66
C PRO A 221 -16.13 -3.85 -17.15
N ASP A 222 -16.21 -4.87 -16.29
CA ASP A 222 -16.13 -6.30 -16.66
C ASP A 222 -17.53 -6.91 -16.91
N TYR A 223 -18.44 -6.06 -17.40
CA TYR A 223 -19.82 -6.39 -17.74
C TYR A 223 -20.05 -6.18 -19.24
N THR A 224 -21.11 -6.80 -19.75
CA THR A 224 -21.62 -6.57 -21.10
C THR A 224 -23.10 -6.26 -21.05
N LEU A 225 -23.56 -5.35 -21.90
CA LEU A 225 -24.97 -5.02 -22.03
C LEU A 225 -25.70 -6.08 -22.88
N VAL A 226 -26.68 -6.76 -22.29
CA VAL A 226 -27.56 -7.70 -22.97
C VAL A 226 -28.99 -7.16 -22.91
N GLY A 227 -29.50 -6.71 -24.06
CA GLY A 227 -30.74 -5.95 -24.12
C GLY A 227 -30.58 -4.61 -23.39
N THR A 228 -31.20 -4.48 -22.22
CA THR A 228 -31.12 -3.28 -21.36
C THR A 228 -30.45 -3.55 -20.02
N THR A 229 -29.93 -4.77 -19.80
CA THR A 229 -29.35 -5.19 -18.52
C THR A 229 -27.87 -5.50 -18.66
N LEU A 230 -27.08 -5.00 -17.72
CA LEU A 230 -25.66 -5.33 -17.63
C LEU A 230 -25.48 -6.69 -16.96
N GLN A 231 -24.76 -7.59 -17.63
CA GLN A 231 -24.44 -8.93 -17.16
C GLN A 231 -22.93 -9.07 -16.97
N PRO A 232 -22.46 -9.68 -15.87
CA PRO A 232 -21.04 -9.88 -15.62
C PRO A 232 -20.44 -10.84 -16.64
N ILE A 233 -19.22 -10.58 -17.08
CA ILE A 233 -18.46 -11.50 -17.92
C ILE A 233 -17.68 -12.46 -17.00
N PRO A 234 -17.84 -13.79 -17.15
CA PRO A 234 -17.08 -14.75 -16.35
C PRO A 234 -15.56 -14.56 -16.51
N PRO A 235 -14.76 -14.73 -15.45
CA PRO A 235 -13.30 -14.76 -15.57
C PRO A 235 -12.83 -15.81 -16.56
N GLY A 236 -11.68 -15.56 -17.19
CA GLY A 236 -11.03 -16.51 -18.08
C GLY A 236 -10.38 -17.70 -17.33
N PRO A 237 -9.76 -18.64 -18.06
CA PRO A 237 -9.22 -19.89 -17.49
C PRO A 237 -8.13 -19.71 -16.43
N LEU A 238 -7.45 -18.56 -16.41
CA LEU A 238 -6.39 -18.21 -15.47
C LEU A 238 -6.90 -17.15 -14.46
N GLY A 239 -8.22 -16.97 -14.34
CA GLY A 239 -8.81 -16.00 -13.41
C GLY A 239 -8.83 -14.55 -13.92
N GLN A 240 -8.33 -14.30 -15.13
CA GLN A 240 -8.31 -12.96 -15.72
C GLN A 240 -9.71 -12.38 -15.92
N ARG A 241 -9.86 -11.08 -15.69
CA ARG A 241 -11.07 -10.31 -16.02
C ARG A 241 -11.09 -9.83 -17.48
N HIS A 242 -12.24 -9.31 -17.88
CA HIS A 242 -12.49 -8.85 -19.25
C HIS A 242 -12.99 -7.40 -19.24
N LEU A 243 -12.19 -6.51 -18.65
CA LEU A 243 -12.51 -5.09 -18.61
C LEU A 243 -12.62 -4.52 -20.03
N ALA A 244 -13.57 -3.61 -20.20
CA ALA A 244 -13.89 -3.08 -21.51
C ALA A 244 -12.73 -2.30 -22.17
N VAL A 245 -12.66 -2.47 -23.49
CA VAL A 245 -11.87 -1.64 -24.40
C VAL A 245 -12.81 -0.74 -25.20
N VAL A 246 -12.31 0.40 -25.67
CA VAL A 246 -13.01 1.36 -26.53
C VAL A 246 -12.22 1.55 -27.83
N SER A 247 -12.88 2.04 -28.87
CA SER A 247 -12.26 2.33 -30.17
C SER A 247 -11.84 3.79 -30.34
N VAL A 248 -11.48 4.44 -29.23
CA VAL A 248 -10.99 5.82 -29.21
C VAL A 248 -9.87 5.92 -28.18
N ASP A 249 -8.77 6.55 -28.56
CA ASP A 249 -7.61 6.76 -27.69
C ASP A 249 -7.27 8.25 -27.50
N GLY A 250 -7.58 9.07 -28.51
CA GLY A 250 -7.20 10.47 -28.60
C GLY A 250 -5.82 10.73 -29.23
N SER A 251 -5.09 9.74 -29.76
CA SER A 251 -3.79 9.97 -30.41
C SER A 251 -3.43 9.04 -31.59
N THR A 252 -2.93 7.82 -31.37
CA THR A 252 -2.16 7.02 -32.36
C THR A 252 -2.64 5.58 -32.52
N ASN A 253 -3.43 5.08 -31.59
CA ASN A 253 -4.03 3.75 -31.55
C ASN A 253 -5.55 3.86 -31.72
N ILE A 254 -6.25 2.77 -32.07
CA ILE A 254 -7.71 2.82 -32.22
C ILE A 254 -8.36 2.05 -31.09
N THR A 255 -7.99 0.78 -30.93
CA THR A 255 -8.50 -0.04 -29.84
C THR A 255 -7.65 0.14 -28.60
N MET A 256 -8.26 0.59 -27.51
CA MET A 256 -7.59 0.86 -26.24
C MET A 256 -8.40 0.38 -25.06
N LYS A 257 -7.73 -0.10 -24.02
CA LYS A 257 -8.36 -0.37 -22.73
C LYS A 257 -8.82 0.93 -22.12
N ILE A 258 -9.99 0.94 -21.50
CA ILE A 258 -10.39 2.04 -20.61
C ILE A 258 -9.51 1.96 -19.35
N PRO A 259 -8.54 2.89 -19.18
CA PRO A 259 -7.57 2.79 -18.11
C PRO A 259 -8.22 3.16 -16.77
N GLN A 260 -7.70 2.57 -15.69
CA GLN A 260 -8.02 3.04 -14.34
C GLN A 260 -7.55 4.48 -14.12
N THR A 261 -8.13 5.17 -13.13
CA THR A 261 -7.81 6.58 -12.85
C THR A 261 -7.21 6.82 -11.46
N ARG A 262 -7.03 5.76 -10.67
CA ARG A 262 -6.53 5.83 -9.28
C ARG A 262 -5.13 6.41 -9.12
N ASN A 263 -4.28 6.29 -10.14
CA ASN A 263 -2.91 6.80 -10.14
C ASN A 263 -2.76 8.21 -10.74
N VAL A 264 -3.86 8.88 -11.12
CA VAL A 264 -3.83 10.26 -11.62
C VAL A 264 -2.99 11.22 -10.76
N PRO A 265 -3.05 11.21 -9.42
CA PRO A 265 -2.27 12.16 -8.62
C PRO A 265 -0.76 11.96 -8.75
N GLN A 266 -0.34 10.73 -9.05
CA GLN A 266 1.07 10.38 -9.20
C GLN A 266 1.63 10.84 -10.57
N LYS A 267 0.75 11.17 -11.52
CA LYS A 267 1.08 11.69 -12.87
C LYS A 267 1.07 13.23 -12.94
N SER A 268 0.75 13.93 -11.85
CA SER A 268 0.82 15.39 -11.79
C SER A 268 2.27 15.90 -11.71
N GLY A 269 2.49 17.15 -12.12
CA GLY A 269 3.81 17.81 -12.07
C GLY A 269 4.34 18.29 -13.42
N PHE A 270 3.67 17.96 -14.52
CA PHE A 270 3.89 18.55 -15.83
C PHE A 270 2.75 19.53 -16.17
N ASN A 271 3.08 20.70 -16.71
CA ASN A 271 2.16 21.68 -17.26
C ASN A 271 2.91 22.56 -18.26
N ALA A 272 2.52 22.53 -19.53
CA ALA A 272 3.21 23.21 -20.62
C ALA A 272 3.01 24.74 -20.61
N THR A 273 2.13 25.26 -19.75
CA THR A 273 2.00 26.72 -19.53
C THR A 273 3.02 27.26 -18.53
N GLN A 274 3.76 26.38 -17.85
CA GLN A 274 4.71 26.73 -16.78
C GLN A 274 6.15 26.42 -17.19
N VAL A 275 7.09 27.20 -16.64
CA VAL A 275 8.53 27.05 -16.89
C VAL A 275 9.24 26.12 -15.90
N PHE A 276 8.59 25.79 -14.77
CA PHE A 276 9.10 24.86 -13.76
C PHE A 276 8.16 23.68 -13.64
N ASN A 277 8.67 22.48 -13.89
CA ASN A 277 7.93 21.22 -13.85
C ASN A 277 8.70 20.19 -13.03
N THR A 278 7.96 19.31 -12.33
CA THR A 278 8.51 18.19 -11.54
C THR A 278 8.32 16.85 -12.24
N SER A 279 7.68 16.83 -13.41
CA SER A 279 7.57 15.68 -14.31
C SER A 279 7.67 16.13 -15.77
N GLY A 280 8.06 15.21 -16.66
CA GLY A 280 8.23 15.47 -18.10
C GLY A 280 7.15 14.86 -19.00
N PHE A 281 6.28 14.01 -18.45
CA PHE A 281 5.19 13.35 -19.18
C PHE A 281 3.89 13.49 -18.39
N GLY A 282 2.79 13.69 -19.09
CA GLY A 282 1.47 13.91 -18.48
C GLY A 282 0.53 12.72 -18.61
N PHE A 283 -0.67 12.99 -19.07
CA PHE A 283 -1.82 12.12 -19.22
C PHE A 283 -1.93 11.57 -20.65
N LEU A 284 -2.95 10.73 -20.87
CA LEU A 284 -3.03 9.75 -21.98
C LEU A 284 -1.99 8.64 -21.88
N HIS A 285 -2.06 7.72 -22.85
CA HIS A 285 -1.15 6.59 -22.94
C HIS A 285 0.26 7.02 -23.34
N ASP A 286 0.41 8.04 -24.18
CA ASP A 286 1.69 8.55 -24.68
C ASP A 286 2.29 9.68 -23.82
N GLY A 287 1.55 10.15 -22.81
CA GLY A 287 1.98 11.22 -21.93
C GLY A 287 1.89 12.62 -22.55
N SER A 288 1.22 12.77 -23.69
CA SER A 288 1.19 14.02 -24.48
C SER A 288 0.30 15.13 -23.90
N VAL A 289 -0.69 14.80 -23.07
CA VAL A 289 -1.55 15.79 -22.43
C VAL A 289 -0.93 16.21 -21.11
N ASP A 290 -0.39 17.42 -21.03
CA ASP A 290 0.45 17.85 -19.93
C ASP A 290 -0.14 17.66 -18.51
N SER A 291 -1.43 17.94 -18.32
CA SER A 291 -2.07 18.12 -17.02
C SER A 291 -3.51 17.59 -16.99
N ILE A 292 -3.99 17.20 -15.80
CA ILE A 292 -5.33 16.60 -15.66
C ILE A 292 -6.42 17.63 -15.93
N GLU A 293 -6.21 18.88 -15.52
CA GLU A 293 -7.13 19.98 -15.75
C GLU A 293 -7.25 20.34 -17.24
N ARG A 294 -6.17 20.16 -18.01
CA ARG A 294 -6.21 20.28 -19.47
C ARG A 294 -7.06 19.16 -20.07
N PHE A 295 -6.80 17.92 -19.67
CA PHE A 295 -7.57 16.76 -20.15
C PHE A 295 -9.08 16.91 -19.89
N VAL A 296 -9.49 17.16 -18.63
CA VAL A 296 -10.93 17.30 -18.31
C VAL A 296 -11.54 18.61 -18.84
N GLY A 297 -10.70 19.56 -19.25
CA GLY A 297 -11.07 20.81 -19.88
C GLY A 297 -11.20 20.75 -21.40
N GLU A 298 -10.89 19.62 -22.05
CA GLU A 298 -10.97 19.46 -23.51
C GLU A 298 -12.37 19.78 -24.06
N PRO A 299 -12.51 20.38 -25.26
CA PRO A 299 -13.80 20.82 -25.80
C PRO A 299 -14.87 19.74 -25.96
N VAL A 300 -14.45 18.47 -26.08
CA VAL A 300 -15.38 17.33 -26.13
C VAL A 300 -16.17 17.18 -24.82
N PHE A 301 -15.59 17.59 -23.69
CA PHE A 301 -16.24 17.58 -22.39
C PHE A 301 -17.05 18.86 -22.19
N THR A 302 -18.34 18.73 -21.92
CA THR A 302 -19.29 19.84 -21.76
C THR A 302 -19.29 20.44 -20.35
N VAL A 303 -18.11 20.80 -19.85
CA VAL A 303 -17.95 21.57 -18.61
C VAL A 303 -18.35 23.03 -18.84
N ALA A 304 -18.79 23.72 -17.78
CA ALA A 304 -19.39 25.06 -17.86
C ALA A 304 -18.50 26.20 -17.32
N SER A 305 -17.44 25.91 -16.58
CA SER A 305 -16.57 26.94 -15.99
C SER A 305 -15.21 26.39 -15.52
N ASP A 306 -14.27 27.29 -15.23
CA ASP A 306 -13.01 26.94 -14.53
C ASP A 306 -13.28 26.29 -13.16
N GLN A 307 -14.40 26.60 -12.50
CA GLN A 307 -14.75 25.98 -11.22
C GLN A 307 -15.19 24.52 -11.40
N GLU A 308 -15.89 24.16 -12.48
CA GLU A 308 -16.20 22.76 -12.78
C GLU A 308 -14.92 21.98 -13.12
N ILE A 309 -14.00 22.58 -13.86
CA ILE A 309 -12.67 21.99 -14.12
C ILE A 309 -11.94 21.77 -12.79
N ALA A 310 -11.90 22.77 -11.90
CA ALA A 310 -11.27 22.63 -10.58
C ALA A 310 -11.93 21.53 -9.73
N ASN A 311 -13.26 21.41 -9.76
CA ASN A 311 -13.98 20.36 -9.03
C ASN A 311 -13.65 18.96 -9.57
N LEU A 312 -13.62 18.78 -10.89
CA LEU A 312 -13.19 17.53 -11.52
C LEU A 312 -11.73 17.21 -11.21
N THR A 313 -10.83 18.18 -11.36
CA THR A 313 -9.41 18.02 -10.99
C THR A 313 -9.26 17.58 -9.53
N ALA A 314 -9.95 18.23 -8.59
CA ALA A 314 -9.94 17.83 -7.19
C ALA A 314 -10.46 16.40 -6.97
N PHE A 315 -11.51 16.01 -7.68
CA PHE A 315 -12.02 14.63 -7.63
C PHE A 315 -11.01 13.62 -8.19
N MET A 316 -10.38 13.90 -9.33
CA MET A 316 -9.38 13.04 -9.94
C MET A 316 -8.13 12.90 -9.06
N LEU A 317 -7.71 13.97 -8.37
CA LEU A 317 -6.63 13.92 -7.39
C LEU A 317 -7.02 13.11 -6.14
N ALA A 318 -8.27 13.20 -5.72
CA ALA A 318 -8.78 12.44 -4.58
C ALA A 318 -9.24 11.02 -4.97
N PHE A 319 -9.15 10.57 -6.23
CA PHE A 319 -9.91 9.42 -6.72
C PHE A 319 -9.64 8.09 -5.98
N SER A 320 -8.38 7.75 -5.72
CA SER A 320 -8.02 6.52 -4.98
C SER A 320 -8.22 6.65 -3.47
N GLY A 321 -8.34 5.52 -2.78
CA GLY A 321 -8.41 5.47 -1.31
C GLY A 321 -9.83 5.47 -0.76
N SER A 322 -10.82 5.95 -1.52
CA SER A 322 -12.21 6.23 -1.12
C SER A 322 -13.15 5.07 -0.81
N ASP A 323 -14.28 5.45 -0.20
CA ASP A 323 -15.57 4.76 -0.30
C ASP A 323 -16.43 5.32 -1.47
N LEU A 324 -15.97 5.20 -2.72
CA LEU A 324 -16.75 5.70 -3.88
C LEU A 324 -17.98 4.82 -4.09
N PRO A 325 -19.13 5.41 -4.48
CA PRO A 325 -20.35 4.65 -4.71
C PRO A 325 -20.14 3.68 -5.89
N ALA A 326 -20.56 2.44 -5.73
CA ALA A 326 -20.54 1.47 -6.82
C ALA A 326 -21.63 1.77 -7.85
N GLY A 327 -21.36 1.43 -9.12
CA GLY A 327 -22.39 1.39 -10.16
C GLY A 327 -23.40 0.25 -9.93
N SER A 328 -24.40 0.14 -10.81
CA SER A 328 -25.52 -0.80 -10.61
C SER A 328 -25.96 -1.46 -11.90
N THR A 329 -26.35 -2.73 -11.81
CA THR A 329 -27.00 -3.47 -12.92
C THR A 329 -28.49 -3.14 -13.06
N ASN A 330 -29.10 -2.57 -12.00
CA ASN A 330 -30.53 -2.23 -11.92
C ASN A 330 -30.79 -0.73 -12.12
N GLY A 331 -29.75 0.05 -12.44
CA GLY A 331 -29.79 1.51 -12.61
C GLY A 331 -29.79 1.96 -14.07
N THR A 332 -29.44 3.22 -14.30
CA THR A 332 -29.12 3.70 -15.65
C THR A 332 -27.92 2.94 -16.19
N ALA A 333 -28.00 2.48 -17.45
CA ALA A 333 -26.87 1.80 -18.10
C ALA A 333 -25.63 2.73 -18.25
N LEU A 334 -25.77 4.04 -18.01
CA LEU A 334 -24.69 5.03 -17.96
C LEU A 334 -23.87 5.01 -16.65
N GLU A 335 -24.18 4.13 -15.71
CA GLU A 335 -23.38 3.93 -14.49
C GLU A 335 -23.16 2.43 -14.23
N PRO A 336 -22.40 1.77 -15.13
CA PRO A 336 -22.16 0.33 -15.01
C PRO A 336 -21.36 0.00 -13.75
N PRO A 337 -21.52 -1.22 -13.18
CA PRO A 337 -20.69 -1.68 -12.08
C PRO A 337 -19.21 -1.73 -12.47
N GLY A 338 -18.35 -1.30 -11.55
CA GLY A 338 -16.90 -1.41 -11.68
C GLY A 338 -16.32 -2.54 -10.84
N VAL A 339 -15.07 -2.90 -11.14
CA VAL A 339 -14.32 -3.88 -10.36
C VAL A 339 -13.87 -3.31 -9.01
N ALA A 340 -13.70 -4.19 -8.02
CA ALA A 340 -13.27 -3.82 -6.68
C ALA A 340 -11.88 -3.15 -6.67
N SER A 341 -11.73 -2.13 -5.83
CA SER A 341 -10.48 -1.41 -5.61
C SER A 341 -9.74 -1.96 -4.39
N LYS A 342 -8.42 -2.11 -4.50
CA LYS A 342 -7.52 -2.44 -3.39
C LYS A 342 -6.67 -1.23 -3.01
N ASP A 343 -7.29 -0.34 -2.24
CA ASP A 343 -6.65 0.90 -1.76
C ASP A 343 -6.44 0.86 -0.24
N ALA A 344 -5.40 1.54 0.23
CA ALA A 344 -5.24 1.84 1.65
C ALA A 344 -6.11 3.06 2.03
N HIS A 345 -6.76 2.97 3.19
CA HIS A 345 -7.52 4.08 3.77
C HIS A 345 -6.61 5.30 4.02
N ALA A 346 -7.11 6.51 3.79
CA ALA A 346 -6.33 7.77 3.90
C ALA A 346 -5.60 7.97 5.26
N ALA A 347 -6.17 7.43 6.34
CA ALA A 347 -5.57 7.47 7.68
C ALA A 347 -4.37 6.52 7.89
N VAL A 348 -4.21 5.46 7.09
CA VAL A 348 -3.16 4.47 7.33
C VAL A 348 -1.78 5.13 7.26
N GLY A 349 -0.90 4.77 8.21
CA GLY A 349 0.43 5.36 8.35
C GLY A 349 0.46 6.71 9.09
N LYS A 350 -0.70 7.28 9.46
CA LYS A 350 -0.73 8.46 10.33
C LYS A 350 -0.40 8.08 11.76
N GLN A 351 0.44 8.90 12.38
CA GLN A 351 0.95 8.70 13.73
C GLN A 351 0.78 9.97 14.56
N ILE A 352 0.53 9.79 15.86
CA ILE A 352 0.51 10.86 16.86
C ILE A 352 1.24 10.36 18.09
N THR A 353 2.27 11.08 18.52
CA THR A 353 2.98 10.80 19.77
C THR A 353 2.46 11.74 20.85
N VAL A 354 1.82 11.17 21.87
CA VAL A 354 1.34 11.90 23.04
C VAL A 354 2.47 11.95 24.06
N ILE A 355 3.01 13.16 24.29
CA ILE A 355 4.04 13.38 25.32
C ILE A 355 3.38 13.50 26.71
N SER A 356 2.26 14.23 26.78
CA SER A 356 1.36 14.21 27.92
C SER A 356 -0.04 14.62 27.46
N GLN A 357 -1.07 14.17 28.16
CA GLN A 357 -2.45 14.52 27.82
C GLN A 357 -2.70 16.04 27.86
N ALA A 358 -2.06 16.75 28.79
CA ALA A 358 -2.21 18.20 28.92
C ALA A 358 -1.52 19.00 27.79
N ALA A 359 -0.54 18.39 27.10
CA ALA A 359 0.20 19.05 26.02
C ALA A 359 -0.45 18.86 24.63
N LEU A 360 -1.51 18.06 24.51
CA LEU A 360 -2.19 17.85 23.24
C LEU A 360 -2.83 19.14 22.73
N THR A 361 -2.49 19.51 21.50
CA THR A 361 -3.16 20.60 20.79
C THR A 361 -4.55 20.17 20.34
N THR A 362 -5.42 21.14 20.07
CA THR A 362 -6.77 20.88 19.52
C THR A 362 -6.71 20.07 18.21
N ALA A 363 -5.70 20.31 17.38
CA ALA A 363 -5.53 19.59 16.11
C ALA A 363 -5.14 18.13 16.32
N GLU A 364 -4.19 17.85 17.23
CA GLU A 364 -3.79 16.48 17.57
C GLU A 364 -4.94 15.71 18.23
N GLN A 365 -5.70 16.35 19.13
CA GLN A 365 -6.87 15.73 19.73
C GLN A 365 -7.96 15.39 18.70
N ALA A 366 -8.22 16.28 17.74
CA ALA A 366 -9.16 16.03 16.65
C ALA A 366 -8.70 14.89 15.72
N MET A 367 -7.41 14.85 15.43
CA MET A 367 -6.80 13.78 14.64
C MET A 367 -6.96 12.43 15.35
N LEU A 368 -6.61 12.35 16.63
CA LEU A 368 -6.70 11.13 17.42
C LEU A 368 -8.14 10.64 17.55
N ASN A 369 -9.09 11.55 17.81
CA ASN A 369 -10.52 11.24 17.82
C ASN A 369 -10.99 10.66 16.48
N THR A 370 -10.49 11.19 15.37
CA THR A 370 -10.79 10.65 14.04
C THR A 370 -10.22 9.25 13.87
N LEU A 371 -8.95 9.02 14.25
CA LEU A 371 -8.33 7.68 14.15
C LEU A 371 -9.11 6.63 14.97
N VAL A 372 -9.48 6.95 16.21
CA VAL A 372 -10.29 6.06 17.06
C VAL A 372 -11.66 5.80 16.43
N ALA A 373 -12.33 6.83 15.91
CA ALA A 373 -13.63 6.66 15.24
C ALA A 373 -13.55 5.76 14.00
N GLN A 374 -12.51 5.93 13.16
CA GLN A 374 -12.30 5.09 11.98
C GLN A 374 -11.96 3.64 12.35
N ALA A 375 -11.17 3.44 13.41
CA ALA A 375 -10.83 2.11 13.90
C ALA A 375 -12.06 1.38 14.47
N ASN A 376 -12.91 2.09 15.23
CA ASN A 376 -14.17 1.57 15.75
C ASN A 376 -15.19 1.22 14.66
N ALA A 377 -15.12 1.91 13.52
CA ALA A 377 -15.90 1.58 12.33
C ALA A 377 -15.29 0.40 11.53
N ASN A 378 -14.24 -0.27 12.03
CA ASN A 378 -13.49 -1.33 11.35
C ASN A 378 -12.88 -0.91 10.01
N ARG A 379 -12.62 0.40 9.81
CA ARG A 379 -12.06 0.93 8.56
C ARG A 379 -10.53 0.91 8.55
N ILE A 380 -9.93 0.95 9.73
CA ILE A 380 -8.47 0.84 9.97
C ILE A 380 -8.22 0.00 11.22
N GLY A 381 -6.99 -0.48 11.40
CA GLY A 381 -6.47 -0.88 12.71
C GLY A 381 -5.87 0.33 13.43
N LEU A 382 -5.89 0.31 14.76
CA LEU A 382 -5.21 1.31 15.59
C LEU A 382 -4.37 0.61 16.63
N ILE A 383 -3.07 0.91 16.64
CA ILE A 383 -2.13 0.42 17.66
C ILE A 383 -1.60 1.57 18.49
N ALA A 384 -1.11 1.27 19.68
CA ALA A 384 -0.30 2.17 20.47
C ALA A 384 1.00 1.48 20.90
N LYS A 385 2.11 2.21 20.91
CA LYS A 385 3.42 1.75 21.38
C LYS A 385 4.00 2.82 22.31
N GLY A 386 4.69 2.42 23.37
CA GLY A 386 5.33 3.35 24.31
C GLY A 386 6.08 2.62 25.42
N ARG A 387 6.62 3.33 26.40
CA ARG A 387 7.22 2.73 27.60
C ARG A 387 6.27 2.83 28.79
N GLN A 388 6.18 1.77 29.60
CA GLN A 388 5.43 1.77 30.87
C GLN A 388 6.30 1.11 31.93
N GLY A 389 6.61 1.83 33.02
CA GLY A 389 7.55 1.34 34.04
C GLY A 389 8.93 1.03 33.46
N GLY A 390 9.41 1.84 32.51
CA GLY A 390 10.69 1.60 31.82
C GLY A 390 10.64 0.56 30.70
N ILE A 391 9.61 -0.29 30.65
CA ILE A 391 9.52 -1.42 29.70
C ILE A 391 8.80 -1.00 28.42
N PRO A 392 9.30 -1.32 27.21
CA PRO A 392 8.56 -1.15 25.96
C PRO A 392 7.29 -2.00 25.95
N ARG A 393 6.15 -1.37 25.67
CA ARG A 393 4.83 -2.01 25.60
C ARG A 393 4.15 -1.75 24.26
N GLY A 394 3.36 -2.73 23.83
CA GLY A 394 2.48 -2.65 22.69
C GLY A 394 1.01 -2.87 23.02
N TYR A 395 0.16 -2.24 22.22
CA TYR A 395 -1.29 -2.26 22.40
C TYR A 395 -1.98 -2.29 21.03
N ALA A 396 -3.06 -3.05 20.91
CA ALA A 396 -3.92 -3.11 19.72
C ALA A 396 -5.37 -2.85 20.11
N LEU A 397 -6.07 -1.95 19.40
CA LEU A 397 -7.48 -1.67 19.65
C LEU A 397 -8.32 -2.87 19.20
N THR A 398 -8.99 -3.56 20.14
CA THR A 398 -9.80 -4.76 19.87
C THR A 398 -11.30 -4.52 20.06
N SER A 399 -11.69 -3.41 20.70
CA SER A 399 -13.09 -2.98 20.86
C SER A 399 -13.20 -1.46 20.94
N THR A 400 -14.40 -0.91 21.09
CA THR A 400 -14.72 0.53 20.92
C THR A 400 -13.81 1.52 21.67
N SER A 401 -13.24 1.12 22.81
CA SER A 401 -12.32 1.97 23.57
C SER A 401 -11.27 1.20 24.35
N THR A 402 -11.15 -0.10 24.10
CA THR A 402 -10.25 -0.99 24.84
C THR A 402 -9.18 -1.52 23.92
N PHE A 403 -7.94 -1.35 24.34
CA PHE A 403 -6.78 -1.93 23.74
C PHE A 403 -6.38 -3.19 24.50
N GLN A 404 -6.17 -4.27 23.76
CA GLN A 404 -5.44 -5.43 24.25
C GLN A 404 -3.96 -5.05 24.36
N SER A 405 -3.33 -5.33 25.50
CA SER A 405 -1.88 -5.20 25.64
C SER A 405 -1.18 -6.39 25.00
N ASP A 406 0.11 -6.25 24.74
CA ASP A 406 1.08 -7.32 24.48
C ASP A 406 1.24 -8.37 25.60
N ARG A 407 0.36 -8.40 26.60
CA ARG A 407 0.31 -9.39 27.67
C ARG A 407 -1.12 -9.92 27.84
N THR A 408 -1.29 -11.23 27.90
CA THR A 408 -2.59 -11.88 27.96
C THR A 408 -3.35 -11.49 29.22
N GLY A 409 -4.64 -11.16 29.08
CA GLY A 409 -5.49 -10.72 30.19
C GLY A 409 -5.25 -9.27 30.65
N GLU A 410 -4.23 -8.58 30.13
CA GLU A 410 -4.04 -7.14 30.37
C GLU A 410 -4.71 -6.32 29.26
N THR A 411 -5.56 -5.37 29.65
CA THR A 411 -6.17 -4.41 28.74
C THR A 411 -6.03 -2.99 29.28
N ARG A 412 -6.04 -2.00 28.38
CA ARG A 412 -6.04 -0.58 28.70
C ARG A 412 -7.12 0.13 27.91
N THR A 413 -7.83 1.04 28.56
CA THR A 413 -8.73 1.94 27.83
C THR A 413 -7.94 3.03 27.12
N TYR A 414 -8.51 3.60 26.06
CA TYR A 414 -7.99 4.78 25.40
C TYR A 414 -7.65 5.92 26.39
N ALA A 415 -8.53 6.17 27.37
CA ALA A 415 -8.30 7.19 28.39
C ALA A 415 -7.14 6.84 29.33
N GLN A 416 -6.96 5.57 29.68
CA GLN A 416 -5.82 5.12 30.49
C GLN A 416 -4.49 5.27 29.75
N LEU A 417 -4.45 4.98 28.44
CA LEU A 417 -3.25 5.18 27.63
C LEU A 417 -2.89 6.67 27.51
N LEU A 418 -3.87 7.55 27.35
CA LEU A 418 -3.62 9.00 27.36
C LEU A 418 -3.09 9.50 28.71
N ALA A 419 -3.67 9.03 29.81
CA ALA A 419 -3.24 9.40 31.16
C ALA A 419 -1.84 8.87 31.50
N ALA A 420 -1.41 7.77 30.87
CA ALA A 420 -0.12 7.14 31.07
C ALA A 420 1.03 7.80 30.26
N ALA A 421 0.70 8.70 29.32
CA ALA A 421 1.68 9.45 28.56
C ALA A 421 2.36 10.53 29.43
N ALA A 422 3.67 10.45 29.55
CA ALA A 422 4.52 11.46 30.21
C ALA A 422 5.89 11.51 29.49
N PRO A 423 6.71 12.57 29.70
CA PRO A 423 8.08 12.59 29.20
C PRO A 423 8.88 11.34 29.63
N GLY A 424 9.45 10.59 28.68
CA GLY A 424 10.11 9.31 28.91
C GLY A 424 9.19 8.07 28.90
N SER A 425 7.88 8.27 28.85
CA SER A 425 6.85 7.23 28.73
C SER A 425 5.79 7.62 27.70
N GLU A 426 6.21 8.29 26.62
CA GLU A 426 5.33 8.77 25.57
C GLU A 426 4.60 7.62 24.89
N ILE A 427 3.37 7.88 24.44
CA ILE A 427 2.54 6.90 23.75
C ILE A 427 2.33 7.34 22.30
N THR A 428 2.80 6.55 21.35
CA THR A 428 2.58 6.76 19.92
C THR A 428 1.41 5.91 19.44
N PHE A 429 0.34 6.57 19.02
CA PHE A 429 -0.77 5.93 18.31
C PHE A 429 -0.48 5.89 16.82
N THR A 430 -0.67 4.74 16.19
CA THR A 430 -0.45 4.54 14.74
C THR A 430 -1.67 3.89 14.10
N ALA A 431 -2.20 4.53 13.07
CA ALA A 431 -3.20 3.91 12.21
C ALA A 431 -2.52 2.92 11.25
N VAL A 432 -2.95 1.67 11.28
CA VAL A 432 -2.42 0.58 10.46
C VAL A 432 -3.52 0.00 9.57
N PRO A 433 -3.20 -0.74 8.49
CA PRO A 433 -4.21 -1.48 7.75
C PRO A 433 -5.08 -2.33 8.70
N LYS A 434 -6.38 -2.41 8.44
CA LYS A 434 -7.24 -3.27 9.24
C LYS A 434 -6.77 -4.72 9.13
N ASN A 435 -6.84 -5.46 10.24
CA ASN A 435 -6.34 -6.82 10.44
C ASN A 435 -4.81 -6.94 10.55
N SER A 436 -4.06 -5.84 10.53
CA SER A 436 -2.63 -5.87 10.85
C SER A 436 -2.30 -5.38 12.26
N GLU A 437 -3.30 -4.93 13.02
CA GLU A 437 -3.12 -4.39 14.37
C GLU A 437 -2.54 -5.39 15.37
N ILE A 438 -2.84 -6.69 15.24
CA ILE A 438 -2.26 -7.73 16.09
C ILE A 438 -0.77 -7.87 15.79
N ARG A 439 -0.44 -8.19 14.51
CA ARG A 439 0.93 -8.29 14.01
C ARG A 439 1.82 -7.09 14.35
N MET A 440 1.27 -5.88 14.17
CA MET A 440 2.06 -4.65 14.36
C MET A 440 2.03 -4.15 15.81
N GLY A 441 1.04 -4.58 16.59
CA GLY A 441 0.74 -4.04 17.91
C GLY A 441 1.24 -4.91 19.05
N ILE A 442 0.96 -6.22 19.03
CA ILE A 442 1.03 -7.06 20.24
C ILE A 442 1.54 -8.49 20.05
N ASP A 443 1.62 -9.00 18.82
CA ASP A 443 2.07 -10.38 18.50
C ASP A 443 2.77 -10.33 17.16
N ARG A 444 4.08 -10.11 17.18
CA ARG A 444 4.87 -9.69 16.03
C ARG A 444 5.01 -10.78 14.97
N ASP A 445 5.05 -12.05 15.36
CA ASP A 445 5.21 -13.18 14.45
C ASP A 445 3.93 -13.97 14.15
N VAL A 446 2.83 -13.60 14.80
CA VAL A 446 1.47 -14.08 14.55
C VAL A 446 1.32 -15.56 14.89
N ASP A 447 2.00 -16.01 15.94
CA ASP A 447 1.92 -17.38 16.44
C ASP A 447 0.89 -17.58 17.56
N GLY A 448 0.29 -16.48 18.02
CA GLY A 448 -0.76 -16.46 19.04
C GLY A 448 -0.25 -16.23 20.47
N ALA A 449 1.06 -16.18 20.69
CA ALA A 449 1.66 -15.66 21.92
C ALA A 449 1.86 -14.14 21.79
N TYR A 450 1.64 -13.39 22.87
CA TYR A 450 1.84 -11.93 22.81
C TYR A 450 3.28 -11.56 23.16
N ASP A 451 3.79 -10.50 22.51
CA ASP A 451 5.20 -10.11 22.55
C ASP A 451 5.76 -10.04 23.97
N ARG A 452 4.99 -9.54 24.95
CA ARG A 452 5.45 -9.42 26.34
C ARG A 452 5.30 -10.72 27.12
N ASP A 453 4.30 -11.54 26.84
CA ASP A 453 4.17 -12.88 27.45
C ASP A 453 5.37 -13.75 27.06
N GLU A 454 5.80 -13.70 25.80
CA GLU A 454 6.99 -14.41 25.34
C GLU A 454 8.23 -13.90 26.06
N LEU A 455 8.47 -12.58 26.09
CA LEU A 455 9.62 -12.01 26.79
C LEU A 455 9.63 -12.33 28.29
N ASP A 456 8.46 -12.34 28.94
CA ASP A 456 8.33 -12.73 30.36
C ASP A 456 8.66 -14.23 30.58
N ASN A 457 8.43 -15.07 29.56
CA ASN A 457 8.77 -16.49 29.55
C ASN A 457 10.06 -16.79 28.79
N CYS A 458 10.91 -15.78 28.58
CA CYS A 458 12.19 -15.88 27.88
C CYS A 458 12.12 -16.47 26.47
N GLY A 459 10.96 -16.34 25.82
CA GLY A 459 10.75 -16.59 24.40
C GLY A 459 11.34 -15.47 23.53
N ASP A 460 11.14 -15.62 22.21
CA ASP A 460 11.59 -14.66 21.21
C ASP A 460 10.39 -14.22 20.35
N PRO A 461 9.85 -12.99 20.55
CA PRO A 461 8.73 -12.43 19.76
C PRO A 461 9.01 -12.25 18.27
N ALA A 462 10.20 -12.64 17.82
CA ALA A 462 10.62 -12.64 16.43
C ALA A 462 10.76 -14.07 15.87
N ASN A 463 10.33 -15.09 16.61
CA ASN A 463 10.45 -16.49 16.21
C ASN A 463 9.22 -17.31 16.67
N PRO A 464 8.34 -17.68 15.74
CA PRO A 464 7.04 -18.32 16.05
C PRO A 464 7.17 -19.76 16.58
N LEU A 465 8.39 -20.24 16.76
CA LEU A 465 8.72 -21.56 17.32
C LEU A 465 9.21 -21.46 18.77
N VAL A 466 9.35 -20.25 19.33
CA VAL A 466 9.99 -20.00 20.64
C VAL A 466 9.10 -19.11 21.52
N GLN A 467 7.86 -19.56 21.76
CA GLN A 467 6.89 -18.88 22.64
C GLN A 467 7.32 -18.84 24.12
N SER A 468 8.13 -19.83 24.52
CA SER A 468 8.76 -19.91 25.83
C SER A 468 10.15 -20.47 25.62
N GLY A 469 11.16 -19.76 26.09
CA GLY A 469 12.54 -20.23 26.04
C GLY A 469 13.02 -20.69 27.40
N THR A 470 14.22 -21.26 27.43
CA THR A 470 14.99 -21.32 28.66
C THR A 470 15.52 -19.92 28.90
N CYS A 471 15.10 -19.27 30.00
CA CYS A 471 15.76 -18.04 30.42
C CYS A 471 17.26 -18.29 30.50
N PRO A 472 18.12 -17.40 29.98
CA PRO A 472 19.52 -17.42 30.33
C PRO A 472 19.57 -17.39 31.85
N CYS A 473 20.04 -18.49 32.42
CA CYS A 473 20.18 -18.63 33.84
C CYS A 473 21.18 -17.54 34.27
N PRO A 474 20.78 -16.52 35.04
CA PRO A 474 21.72 -15.47 35.46
C PRO A 474 22.89 -16.04 36.27
N ALA A 475 22.73 -17.27 36.77
CA ALA A 475 23.73 -18.03 37.49
C ALA A 475 24.54 -19.03 36.65
N ASP A 476 24.29 -19.14 35.34
CA ASP A 476 25.09 -19.94 34.38
C ASP A 476 25.94 -18.96 33.57
N VAL A 477 27.17 -18.76 34.05
CA VAL A 477 28.08 -17.73 33.53
C VAL A 477 29.42 -18.31 33.11
N ASP A 478 29.77 -19.55 33.48
CA ASP A 478 31.05 -20.16 33.13
C ASP A 478 31.03 -21.70 33.14
N ASP A 479 31.58 -22.29 32.08
CA ASP A 479 31.72 -23.73 31.82
C ASP A 479 32.93 -24.38 32.54
N GLY A 480 33.47 -23.72 33.56
CA GLY A 480 34.70 -24.12 34.24
C GLY A 480 36.00 -23.73 33.51
N THR A 481 35.92 -22.99 32.41
CA THR A 481 37.12 -22.49 31.71
C THR A 481 37.62 -21.16 32.27
N GLY A 482 36.82 -20.46 33.07
CA GLY A 482 37.09 -19.11 33.56
C GLY A 482 37.04 -18.04 32.47
N THR A 483 36.36 -18.32 31.36
CA THR A 483 36.25 -17.42 30.19
C THR A 483 34.92 -16.69 30.11
N GLY A 484 33.95 -17.05 30.96
CA GLY A 484 32.61 -16.47 30.95
C GLY A 484 31.70 -17.10 29.91
N THR A 485 31.87 -18.39 29.62
CA THR A 485 31.08 -19.12 28.62
C THR A 485 30.05 -20.00 29.33
N PRO A 486 28.74 -19.75 29.21
CA PRO A 486 27.69 -20.58 29.83
C PRO A 486 27.60 -21.99 29.21
N ASP A 487 27.30 -23.02 30.00
CA ASP A 487 27.17 -24.42 29.55
C ASP A 487 25.80 -25.08 29.82
N GLY A 488 24.86 -24.34 30.42
CA GLY A 488 23.55 -24.82 30.81
C GLY A 488 23.50 -25.49 32.18
N GLY A 489 24.63 -25.59 32.89
CA GLY A 489 24.73 -26.01 34.28
C GLY A 489 24.85 -24.81 35.23
N VAL A 490 24.37 -24.97 36.47
CA VAL A 490 24.69 -24.05 37.57
C VAL A 490 25.55 -24.80 38.56
N THR A 491 26.83 -24.47 38.58
CA THR A 491 27.87 -25.20 39.31
C THR A 491 28.75 -24.25 40.10
N ILE A 492 29.63 -24.79 40.95
CA ILE A 492 30.55 -23.93 41.71
C ILE A 492 31.44 -23.05 40.83
N ASP A 493 31.70 -23.47 39.58
CA ASP A 493 32.53 -22.73 38.65
C ASP A 493 31.88 -21.40 38.23
N ASP A 494 30.57 -21.40 38.04
CA ASP A 494 29.78 -20.18 37.79
C ASP A 494 29.86 -19.18 38.95
N LEU A 495 29.67 -19.67 40.18
CA LEU A 495 29.72 -18.83 41.39
C LEU A 495 31.11 -18.20 41.54
N LEU A 496 32.16 -18.98 41.31
CA LEU A 496 33.54 -18.48 41.40
C LEU A 496 33.82 -17.43 40.32
N TYR A 497 33.35 -17.66 39.09
CA TYR A 497 33.49 -16.70 38.01
C TYR A 497 32.75 -15.38 38.32
N PHE A 498 31.48 -15.47 38.72
CA PHE A 498 30.68 -14.29 39.07
C PHE A 498 31.28 -13.50 40.24
N LEU A 499 31.73 -14.17 41.31
CA LEU A 499 32.39 -13.49 42.43
C LEU A 499 33.65 -12.74 41.97
N GLY A 500 34.40 -13.28 41.02
CA GLY A 500 35.54 -12.59 40.40
C GLY A 500 35.12 -11.32 39.65
N LEU A 501 34.00 -11.36 38.91
CA LEU A 501 33.43 -10.17 38.26
C LEU A 501 32.94 -9.14 39.28
N PHE A 502 32.26 -9.61 40.33
CA PHE A 502 31.69 -8.80 41.40
C PHE A 502 32.78 -8.04 42.16
N GLU A 503 33.82 -8.73 42.61
CA GLU A 503 34.97 -8.12 43.29
C GLU A 503 35.73 -7.13 42.41
N ALA A 504 35.75 -7.37 41.08
CA ALA A 504 36.34 -6.46 40.11
C ALA A 504 35.46 -5.25 39.76
N GLY A 505 34.18 -5.25 40.18
CA GLY A 505 33.21 -4.20 39.87
C GLY A 505 32.96 -4.05 38.37
N VAL A 506 33.04 -5.13 37.60
CA VAL A 506 32.83 -5.08 36.15
C VAL A 506 31.35 -5.21 35.82
N ALA A 507 30.91 -4.56 34.73
CA ALA A 507 29.50 -4.53 34.32
C ALA A 507 28.87 -5.92 34.06
N GLY A 508 29.67 -6.99 33.94
CA GLY A 508 29.14 -8.36 33.88
C GLY A 508 28.55 -8.87 35.21
N ALA A 509 28.80 -8.17 36.32
CA ALA A 509 28.23 -8.45 37.64
C ALA A 509 27.09 -7.49 38.04
N ASP A 510 26.70 -6.55 37.17
CA ASP A 510 25.54 -5.66 37.35
C ASP A 510 24.30 -6.38 36.79
N VAL A 511 23.59 -7.08 37.66
CA VAL A 511 22.50 -7.99 37.33
C VAL A 511 21.18 -7.61 38.00
N ASP A 512 21.15 -6.73 39.01
CA ASP A 512 19.91 -6.28 39.66
C ASP A 512 20.05 -4.91 40.36
N ASP A 513 19.01 -4.09 40.24
CA ASP A 513 18.89 -2.73 40.77
C ASP A 513 18.33 -2.68 42.22
N GLY A 514 18.32 -3.82 42.91
CA GLY A 514 17.69 -3.99 44.22
C GLY A 514 16.17 -4.26 44.16
N SER A 515 15.60 -4.41 42.97
CA SER A 515 14.19 -4.81 42.81
C SER A 515 13.97 -6.33 42.90
N GLY A 516 15.01 -7.14 42.75
CA GLY A 516 14.93 -8.59 42.64
C GLY A 516 14.33 -9.07 41.32
N THR A 517 14.34 -8.24 40.28
CA THR A 517 13.75 -8.54 38.96
C THR A 517 14.78 -8.89 37.89
N GLY A 518 16.07 -8.74 38.20
CA GLY A 518 17.16 -8.96 37.25
C GLY A 518 17.41 -7.77 36.34
N THR A 519 17.14 -6.55 36.81
CA THR A 519 17.29 -5.32 36.03
C THR A 519 18.56 -4.59 36.44
N PRO A 520 19.58 -4.42 35.57
CA PRO A 520 20.83 -3.72 35.90
C PRO A 520 20.65 -2.20 36.10
N ASP A 521 21.40 -1.55 37.01
CA ASP A 521 21.35 -0.10 37.27
C ASP A 521 22.64 0.68 36.94
N GLY A 522 23.66 -0.03 36.46
CA GLY A 522 24.98 0.52 36.16
C GLY A 522 25.95 0.47 37.34
N GLY A 523 25.52 -0.01 38.51
CA GLY A 523 26.33 -0.27 39.69
C GLY A 523 26.55 -1.76 39.90
N VAL A 524 27.70 -2.13 40.48
CA VAL A 524 27.93 -3.48 41.02
C VAL A 524 27.90 -3.35 42.54
N THR A 525 26.82 -3.82 43.15
CA THR A 525 26.45 -3.59 44.55
C THR A 525 26.00 -4.88 45.22
N ILE A 526 25.80 -4.85 46.54
CA ILE A 526 25.36 -6.04 47.28
C ILE A 526 24.04 -6.62 46.74
N ASP A 527 23.19 -5.78 46.14
CA ASP A 527 21.91 -6.19 45.58
C ASP A 527 22.09 -7.15 44.39
N ASP A 528 23.08 -6.90 43.54
CA ASP A 528 23.47 -7.80 42.43
C ASP A 528 23.92 -9.18 42.93
N LEU A 529 24.78 -9.18 43.95
CA LEU A 529 25.29 -10.43 44.53
C LEU A 529 24.16 -11.23 45.18
N LEU A 530 23.25 -10.56 45.88
CA LEU A 530 22.10 -11.21 46.51
C LEU A 530 21.15 -11.79 45.47
N TYR A 531 20.89 -11.05 44.39
CA TYR A 531 20.09 -11.55 43.27
C TYR A 531 20.74 -12.76 42.61
N TYR A 532 22.03 -12.67 42.27
CA TYR A 532 22.78 -13.79 41.67
C TYR A 532 22.74 -15.03 42.56
N LEU A 533 23.05 -14.92 43.86
CA LEU A 533 23.06 -16.05 44.78
C LEU A 533 21.69 -16.72 44.91
N ALA A 534 20.61 -15.95 44.89
CA ALA A 534 19.25 -16.50 44.89
C ALA A 534 18.96 -17.31 43.62
N ARG A 535 19.45 -16.87 42.46
CA ARG A 535 19.34 -17.63 41.19
C ARG A 535 20.25 -18.86 41.17
N PHE A 536 21.45 -18.73 41.73
CA PHE A 536 22.42 -19.80 41.88
C PHE A 536 21.87 -20.95 42.72
N GLU A 537 21.32 -20.66 43.90
CA GLU A 537 20.71 -21.66 44.78
C GLU A 537 19.48 -22.34 44.15
N ALA A 538 18.77 -21.60 43.29
CA ALA A 538 17.61 -22.12 42.59
C ALA A 538 17.99 -22.95 41.33
N GLY A 539 19.24 -22.84 40.84
CA GLY A 539 19.75 -23.56 39.66
C GLY A 539 19.11 -23.10 38.34
N CYS A 540 18.92 -21.78 38.18
CA CYS A 540 17.81 -21.20 37.42
C CYS A 540 18.15 -20.30 36.25
#